data_AF-A0A151J8P5-F1
#
_entry.id   AF-A0A151J8P5-F1
#
_cell.length_a   1.000
_cell.length_b   1.000
_cell.length_c   1.000
_cell.angle_alpha   90.00
_cell.angle_beta   90.00
_cell.angle_gamma   90.00
#
_symmetry.space_group_name_H-M   'P 1'
#
loop_
_entity.id
_entity.type
_entity.pdbx_description
1 polymer ?
#
loop_
_entity_poly.entity_id
_entity_poly.type
_entity_poly.pdbx_seq_one_letter_code
_entity_poly.pdbx_strand_id
1 'polypeptide(L)'
;MDSCIKGITAIIMLMMWTQGTYGIIGYDCGSAAANLTTLSLINIGECDIPPQNVNSSKVYVQLLQLNDFNSVKVIQCKVEIDRTVKKCGMFSHSLDVHNGQFSYIADVTRDACKHMHTYGTFEMTGTRIIGLKSNQIASRPIVLGGHVDNDGGCSGSAYSDPYGTWGNVIVLGSLKIILQDYIAEVRINTNRVHLRSGAGCELSSTHCKDIEGGDTFWDPLPVDHCKLSDYGVLYNGHADKILDLSNVQSQTVYSISTPSMIFSLTRTGTYDACGHTLIRTEHPKLLIVETSPGDEVFKSSGFISVNIDMFSYINSKFVYVERHIRTQINQLYRNILLQQCQLEYQTIQNALAIAASSPDIFAYHFIKGPGYMALLAGEVIHMVKCVPVEVKLARTNECYEQLPVIRGNETYFLTPQTHVLSRHGTQITCNSFAPTMYLLRDSWYKIMPKPVETLPPTVMKPSIKPSWKYISPGALATSGIYSQTDLEELKDHIMFPAERPAILNTMARGILGHSTVMNGGSLSNLIDEASIERIAISAWKKFWNKFLIFGNISAGLIGIYLIARVIKLLLDTFVHGYALHTVYG
;
A
#
# COMPACT_ATOMS: atom_id res chain seq x y z
N MET A 1 21.90 75.34 -15.16
CA MET A 1 20.75 75.12 -14.25
C MET A 1 19.65 76.08 -14.69
N ASP A 2 18.74 75.54 -15.50
CA ASP A 2 17.82 76.27 -16.37
C ASP A 2 16.64 76.93 -15.66
N SER A 3 16.20 78.06 -16.22
CA SER A 3 15.03 78.84 -15.82
C SER A 3 13.73 78.02 -15.78
N CYS A 4 13.68 76.90 -16.52
CA CYS A 4 12.57 75.96 -16.52
C CYS A 4 12.38 75.24 -15.16
N ILE A 5 13.48 74.97 -14.43
CA ILE A 5 13.43 74.30 -13.13
C ILE A 5 12.86 75.24 -12.06
N LYS A 6 13.14 76.55 -12.14
CA LYS A 6 12.62 77.54 -11.19
C LYS A 6 11.10 77.72 -11.29
N GLY A 7 10.54 77.69 -12.51
CA GLY A 7 9.09 77.76 -12.73
C GLY A 7 8.34 76.55 -12.17
N ILE A 8 8.90 75.34 -12.37
CA ILE A 8 8.32 74.09 -11.85
C ILE A 8 8.40 74.05 -10.33
N THR A 9 9.52 74.49 -9.72
CA THR A 9 9.63 74.55 -8.25
C THR A 9 8.68 75.56 -7.62
N ALA A 10 8.38 76.68 -8.30
CA ALA A 10 7.46 77.69 -7.79
C ALA A 10 5.99 77.20 -7.83
N ILE A 11 5.58 76.49 -8.89
CA ILE A 11 4.24 75.91 -9.00
C ILE A 11 4.05 74.77 -7.97
N ILE A 12 5.08 73.94 -7.76
CA ILE A 12 5.05 72.87 -6.76
C ILE A 12 5.02 73.44 -5.34
N MET A 13 5.74 74.54 -5.06
CA MET A 13 5.62 75.25 -3.76
C MET A 13 4.23 75.88 -3.56
N LEU A 14 3.61 76.42 -4.63
CA LEU A 14 2.27 76.99 -4.56
C LEU A 14 1.19 75.93 -4.30
N MET A 15 1.35 74.72 -4.87
CA MET A 15 0.48 73.56 -4.59
C MET A 15 0.70 72.98 -3.18
N MET A 16 1.91 73.11 -2.61
CA MET A 16 2.17 72.70 -1.22
C MET A 16 1.64 73.67 -0.16
N TRP A 17 1.26 74.90 -0.55
CA TRP A 17 0.72 75.93 0.35
C TRP A 17 -0.81 76.03 0.35
N THR A 18 -1.52 75.27 -0.48
CA THR A 18 -2.94 75.02 -0.23
C THR A 18 -3.06 74.02 0.91
N GLN A 19 -3.05 74.51 2.15
CA GLN A 19 -3.60 73.73 3.26
C GLN A 19 -5.04 73.43 2.90
N GLY A 20 -5.32 72.20 2.46
CA GLY A 20 -6.68 71.71 2.30
C GLY A 20 -7.41 71.97 3.61
N THR A 21 -8.37 72.89 3.61
CA THR A 21 -9.29 73.03 4.74
C THR A 21 -10.32 71.92 4.57
N TYR A 22 -9.92 70.68 4.88
CA TYR A 22 -10.76 69.52 4.65
C TYR A 22 -11.97 69.56 5.59
N GLY A 23 -13.17 69.69 5.05
CA GLY A 23 -14.41 69.63 5.81
C GLY A 23 -14.74 68.21 6.27
N ILE A 24 -15.56 68.15 7.32
CA ILE A 24 -16.18 66.92 7.83
C ILE A 24 -17.31 66.56 6.86
N ILE A 25 -17.56 65.28 6.62
CA ILE A 25 -18.70 64.84 5.78
C ILE A 25 -19.89 64.57 6.71
N GLY A 26 -20.99 65.30 6.49
CA GLY A 26 -22.30 65.01 7.07
C GLY A 26 -23.27 64.50 6.01
N TYR A 27 -24.37 63.89 6.42
CA TYR A 27 -25.36 63.33 5.50
C TYR A 27 -26.72 64.03 5.63
N ASP A 28 -27.20 64.58 4.52
CA ASP A 28 -28.48 65.28 4.42
C ASP A 28 -29.57 64.33 3.90
N CYS A 29 -30.51 63.99 4.78
CA CYS A 29 -31.63 63.12 4.46
C CYS A 29 -32.88 63.90 4.02
N GLY A 30 -32.85 65.25 4.03
CA GLY A 30 -33.97 66.10 3.62
C GLY A 30 -34.01 66.45 2.13
N SER A 31 -33.04 65.98 1.35
CA SER A 31 -32.98 66.26 -0.09
C SER A 31 -33.99 65.41 -0.89
N ALA A 32 -34.53 65.95 -1.98
CA ALA A 32 -35.43 65.22 -2.88
C ALA A 32 -34.78 64.03 -3.62
N ALA A 33 -33.45 63.87 -3.52
CA ALA A 33 -32.69 62.79 -4.15
C ALA A 33 -32.49 61.56 -3.25
N ALA A 34 -33.15 61.50 -2.09
CA ALA A 34 -33.02 60.38 -1.17
C ALA A 34 -33.80 59.14 -1.65
N ASN A 35 -33.12 58.00 -1.74
CA ASN A 35 -33.75 56.73 -2.13
C ASN A 35 -34.36 56.03 -0.91
N LEU A 36 -35.59 55.53 -1.06
CA LEU A 36 -36.36 54.86 -0.01
C LEU A 36 -36.43 53.36 -0.27
N THR A 37 -36.08 52.54 0.74
CA THR A 37 -36.26 51.08 0.71
C THR A 37 -37.01 50.63 1.95
N THR A 38 -38.06 49.84 1.79
CA THR A 38 -38.90 49.36 2.91
C THR A 38 -38.49 47.94 3.30
N LEU A 39 -38.30 47.71 4.60
CA LEU A 39 -37.99 46.40 5.17
C LEU A 39 -39.07 45.97 6.18
N SER A 40 -39.33 44.67 6.25
CA SER A 40 -40.22 44.07 7.26
C SER A 40 -39.49 43.93 8.60
N LEU A 41 -40.19 44.21 9.70
CA LEU A 41 -39.67 44.00 11.06
C LEU A 41 -40.11 42.68 11.70
N ILE A 42 -40.98 41.91 11.04
CA ILE A 42 -41.59 40.70 11.61
C ILE A 42 -40.82 39.43 11.21
N ASN A 43 -40.52 39.31 9.92
CA ASN A 43 -39.96 38.09 9.35
C ASN A 43 -38.50 38.28 8.93
N ILE A 44 -37.67 37.29 9.28
CA ILE A 44 -36.30 37.12 8.77
C ILE A 44 -36.32 35.89 7.85
N GLY A 45 -35.65 35.96 6.69
CA GLY A 45 -35.56 34.81 5.77
C GLY A 45 -34.83 33.62 6.38
N GLU A 46 -35.18 32.41 5.95
CA GLU A 46 -34.53 31.17 6.38
C GLU A 46 -33.19 30.94 5.63
N CYS A 47 -32.32 30.12 6.25
CA CYS A 47 -31.04 29.74 5.65
C CYS A 47 -31.21 28.62 4.62
N ASP A 48 -31.51 28.98 3.37
CA ASP A 48 -31.66 28.02 2.26
C ASP A 48 -30.31 27.61 1.65
N ILE A 49 -29.67 26.60 2.24
CA ILE A 49 -28.46 25.99 1.69
C ILE A 49 -28.86 24.70 0.96
N PRO A 50 -28.65 24.59 -0.36
CA PRO A 50 -29.06 23.41 -1.11
C PRO A 50 -28.41 22.14 -0.52
N PRO A 51 -29.18 21.07 -0.31
CA PRO A 51 -28.64 19.82 0.23
C PRO A 51 -27.73 19.15 -0.81
N GLN A 52 -26.54 18.74 -0.38
CA GLN A 52 -25.72 17.81 -1.13
C GLN A 52 -26.29 16.40 -0.90
N ASN A 53 -27.07 15.90 -1.86
CA ASN A 53 -27.62 14.55 -1.80
C ASN A 53 -26.56 13.54 -2.22
N VAL A 54 -25.69 13.17 -1.29
CA VAL A 54 -24.81 12.01 -1.45
C VAL A 54 -25.57 10.79 -0.91
N ASN A 55 -26.17 10.01 -1.80
CA ASN A 55 -26.86 8.79 -1.41
C ASN A 55 -25.81 7.67 -1.26
N SER A 56 -25.57 7.24 -0.03
CA SER A 56 -24.72 6.08 0.26
C SER A 56 -25.58 4.88 0.64
N SER A 57 -25.28 3.73 0.06
CA SER A 57 -25.95 2.45 0.34
C SER A 57 -24.91 1.35 0.49
N LYS A 58 -25.14 0.38 1.38
CA LYS A 58 -24.26 -0.78 1.50
C LYS A 58 -24.65 -1.86 0.50
N VAL A 59 -23.71 -2.30 -0.31
CA VAL A 59 -23.90 -3.34 -1.32
C VAL A 59 -22.82 -4.41 -1.15
N TYR A 60 -23.18 -5.67 -1.38
CA TYR A 60 -22.23 -6.77 -1.33
C TYR A 60 -21.56 -6.91 -2.70
N VAL A 61 -20.22 -6.94 -2.72
CA VAL A 61 -19.43 -6.90 -3.95
C VAL A 61 -18.24 -7.85 -3.91
N GLN A 62 -17.88 -8.34 -5.08
CA GLN A 62 -16.57 -8.95 -5.33
C GLN A 62 -15.70 -7.96 -6.09
N LEU A 63 -14.53 -7.64 -5.54
CA LEU A 63 -13.47 -6.92 -6.27
C LEU A 63 -12.60 -7.95 -6.98
N LEU A 64 -12.58 -7.85 -8.31
CA LEU A 64 -11.85 -8.74 -9.17
C LEU A 64 -10.64 -8.03 -9.77
N GLN A 65 -9.63 -8.81 -10.07
CA GLN A 65 -8.46 -8.39 -10.83
C GLN A 65 -8.26 -9.31 -12.03
N LEU A 66 -7.98 -8.73 -13.20
CA LEU A 66 -7.52 -9.49 -14.35
C LEU A 66 -6.11 -10.05 -14.10
N ASN A 67 -5.99 -11.38 -14.19
CA ASN A 67 -4.75 -12.13 -14.04
C ASN A 67 -4.06 -12.28 -15.40
N ASP A 68 -2.76 -11.98 -15.44
CA ASP A 68 -1.92 -12.26 -16.63
C ASP A 68 -1.23 -13.62 -16.52
N PHE A 69 -1.11 -14.14 -15.29
CA PHE A 69 -0.41 -15.36 -14.94
C PHE A 69 -1.33 -16.36 -14.23
N ASN A 70 -1.13 -17.63 -14.55
CA ASN A 70 -1.69 -18.78 -13.86
C ASN A 70 -0.54 -19.71 -13.41
N SER A 71 -0.87 -20.83 -12.79
CA SER A 71 0.10 -21.85 -12.40
C SER A 71 -0.33 -23.25 -12.85
N VAL A 72 0.64 -24.09 -13.19
CA VAL A 72 0.40 -25.50 -13.52
C VAL A 72 1.38 -26.38 -12.78
N LYS A 73 0.93 -27.58 -12.39
CA LYS A 73 1.83 -28.61 -11.85
C LYS A 73 2.61 -29.22 -13.01
N VAL A 74 3.93 -29.16 -12.89
CA VAL A 74 4.88 -29.68 -13.85
C VAL A 74 5.57 -30.90 -13.25
N ILE A 75 5.68 -31.96 -14.06
CA ILE A 75 6.52 -33.12 -13.77
C ILE A 75 7.64 -33.19 -14.82
N GLN A 76 8.86 -33.44 -14.35
CA GLN A 76 10.03 -33.62 -15.20
C GLN A 76 10.65 -35.00 -14.97
N CYS A 77 11.08 -35.62 -16.05
CA CYS A 77 11.73 -36.91 -16.06
C CYS A 77 12.91 -36.88 -17.03
N LYS A 78 14.11 -37.11 -16.51
CA LYS A 78 15.33 -37.25 -17.31
C LYS A 78 15.98 -38.59 -17.06
N VAL A 79 16.13 -39.38 -18.11
CA VAL A 79 16.83 -40.66 -18.08
C VAL A 79 18.10 -40.52 -18.91
N GLU A 80 19.23 -40.42 -18.23
CA GLU A 80 20.55 -40.41 -18.85
C GLU A 80 21.11 -41.84 -18.86
N ILE A 81 21.53 -42.31 -20.02
CA ILE A 81 22.08 -43.65 -20.25
C ILE A 81 23.55 -43.49 -20.62
N ASP A 82 24.44 -43.94 -19.75
CA ASP A 82 25.85 -44.14 -20.08
C ASP A 82 26.06 -45.60 -20.45
N ARG A 83 26.34 -45.90 -21.72
CA ARG A 83 26.50 -47.26 -22.23
C ARG A 83 27.93 -47.58 -22.59
N THR A 84 28.30 -48.84 -22.39
CA THR A 84 29.57 -49.45 -22.79
C THR A 84 29.29 -50.78 -23.49
N VAL A 85 29.58 -50.83 -24.79
CA VAL A 85 29.50 -52.02 -25.63
C VAL A 85 30.87 -52.71 -25.62
N LYS A 86 30.88 -54.01 -25.36
CA LYS A 86 32.07 -54.86 -25.48
C LYS A 86 31.74 -56.11 -26.26
N LYS A 87 32.67 -56.59 -27.09
CA LYS A 87 32.52 -57.87 -27.78
C LYS A 87 32.77 -59.00 -26.80
N CYS A 88 31.87 -59.99 -26.79
CA CYS A 88 32.05 -61.20 -26.00
C CYS A 88 32.72 -62.27 -26.87
N GLY A 89 33.95 -62.65 -26.51
CA GLY A 89 34.73 -63.65 -27.21
C GLY A 89 34.33 -65.09 -26.88
N MET A 90 34.82 -66.05 -27.66
CA MET A 90 34.50 -67.48 -27.54
C MET A 90 34.83 -68.09 -26.16
N PHE A 91 35.74 -67.48 -25.40
CA PHE A 91 36.14 -67.90 -24.05
C PHE A 91 35.75 -66.87 -22.98
N SER A 92 34.65 -66.13 -23.19
CA SER A 92 34.17 -65.08 -22.28
C SER A 92 35.16 -63.92 -22.05
N HIS A 93 36.13 -63.70 -22.95
CA HIS A 93 36.99 -62.53 -22.90
C HIS A 93 36.25 -61.31 -23.49
N SER A 94 36.38 -60.15 -22.84
CA SER A 94 35.78 -58.90 -23.32
C SER A 94 36.77 -58.10 -24.16
N LEU A 95 36.37 -57.65 -25.34
CA LEU A 95 37.16 -56.79 -26.22
C LEU A 95 36.41 -55.48 -26.46
N ASP A 96 37.15 -54.36 -26.52
CA ASP A 96 36.55 -53.08 -26.85
C ASP A 96 36.16 -53.03 -28.34
N VAL A 97 35.10 -52.30 -28.65
CA VAL A 97 34.60 -52.10 -30.01
C VAL A 97 34.60 -50.63 -30.38
N HIS A 98 34.67 -50.35 -31.69
CA HIS A 98 34.54 -48.99 -32.20
C HIS A 98 33.18 -48.38 -31.79
N ASN A 99 33.17 -47.12 -31.33
CA ASN A 99 31.99 -46.43 -30.75
C ASN A 99 31.34 -47.19 -29.57
N GLY A 100 32.15 -47.94 -28.80
CA GLY A 100 31.67 -48.76 -27.70
C GLY A 100 31.10 -47.96 -26.52
N GLN A 101 31.66 -46.79 -26.22
CA GLN A 101 31.17 -45.93 -25.13
C GLN A 101 30.40 -44.72 -25.66
N PHE A 102 29.22 -44.48 -25.11
CA PHE A 102 28.41 -43.31 -25.46
C PHE A 102 27.45 -42.95 -24.32
N SER A 103 27.21 -41.66 -24.09
CA SER A 103 26.17 -41.19 -23.17
C SER A 103 25.10 -40.42 -23.94
N TYR A 104 23.84 -40.73 -23.69
CA TYR A 104 22.70 -40.07 -24.32
C TYR A 104 21.50 -40.01 -23.37
N ILE A 105 20.60 -39.06 -23.65
CA ILE A 105 19.33 -38.93 -22.92
C ILE A 105 18.27 -39.73 -23.68
N ALA A 106 17.64 -40.68 -22.99
CA ALA A 106 16.51 -41.41 -23.54
C ALA A 106 15.24 -40.56 -23.44
N ASP A 107 14.43 -40.58 -24.50
CA ASP A 107 13.12 -39.93 -24.50
C ASP A 107 12.16 -40.71 -23.61
N VAL A 108 11.47 -39.99 -22.72
CA VAL A 108 10.51 -40.57 -21.78
C VAL A 108 9.11 -40.16 -22.18
N THR A 109 8.19 -41.11 -22.31
CA THR A 109 6.78 -40.79 -22.60
C THR A 109 6.07 -40.20 -21.37
N ARG A 110 4.98 -39.46 -21.59
CA ARG A 110 4.14 -38.91 -20.51
C ARG A 110 3.73 -39.99 -19.50
N ASP A 111 3.26 -41.13 -19.99
CA ASP A 111 2.77 -42.22 -19.14
C ASP A 111 3.89 -42.87 -18.33
N ALA A 112 5.07 -43.07 -18.95
CA ALA A 112 6.25 -43.56 -18.25
C ALA A 112 6.69 -42.59 -17.16
N CYS A 113 6.73 -41.28 -17.46
CA CYS A 113 7.06 -40.25 -16.48
C CYS A 113 6.06 -40.21 -15.32
N LYS A 114 4.75 -40.26 -15.63
CA LYS A 114 3.69 -40.29 -14.63
C LYS A 114 3.75 -41.56 -13.76
N HIS A 115 4.05 -42.71 -14.35
CA HIS A 115 4.27 -43.97 -13.62
C HIS A 115 5.48 -43.89 -12.69
N MET A 116 6.59 -43.29 -13.14
CA MET A 116 7.77 -43.08 -12.29
C MET A 116 7.45 -42.19 -11.07
N HIS A 117 6.67 -41.12 -11.27
CA HIS A 117 6.24 -40.24 -10.17
C HIS A 117 5.20 -40.87 -9.24
N THR A 118 4.26 -41.66 -9.77
CA THR A 118 3.13 -42.20 -9.00
C THR A 118 3.46 -43.51 -8.29
N TYR A 119 4.11 -44.44 -8.99
CA TYR A 119 4.39 -45.79 -8.52
C TYR A 119 5.85 -46.01 -8.13
N GLY A 120 6.75 -45.07 -8.48
CA GLY A 120 8.17 -45.18 -8.18
C GLY A 120 8.87 -46.28 -8.97
N THR A 121 8.33 -46.67 -10.13
CA THR A 121 8.85 -47.76 -10.96
C THR A 121 9.07 -47.34 -12.41
N PHE A 122 10.15 -47.84 -13.02
CA PHE A 122 10.47 -47.65 -14.43
C PHE A 122 10.91 -48.98 -15.04
N GLU A 123 10.45 -49.30 -16.24
CA GLU A 123 10.83 -50.54 -16.93
C GLU A 123 11.48 -50.18 -18.26
N MET A 124 12.68 -50.73 -18.50
CA MET A 124 13.42 -50.52 -19.73
C MET A 124 14.17 -51.81 -20.08
N THR A 125 14.01 -52.28 -21.33
CA THR A 125 14.71 -53.48 -21.84
C THR A 125 14.61 -54.70 -20.89
N GLY A 126 13.41 -54.97 -20.38
CA GLY A 126 13.13 -56.10 -19.47
C GLY A 126 13.68 -55.95 -18.04
N THR A 127 14.32 -54.84 -17.70
CA THR A 127 14.78 -54.54 -16.35
C THR A 127 13.79 -53.61 -15.65
N ARG A 128 13.21 -54.07 -14.53
CA ARG A 128 12.33 -53.27 -13.69
C ARG A 128 13.10 -52.57 -12.57
N ILE A 129 13.08 -51.25 -12.60
CA ILE A 129 13.67 -50.38 -11.57
C ILE A 129 12.57 -49.96 -10.60
N ILE A 130 12.86 -50.06 -9.30
CA ILE A 130 11.92 -49.75 -8.22
C ILE A 130 12.54 -48.77 -7.22
N GLY A 131 11.69 -48.08 -6.46
CA GLY A 131 12.11 -47.16 -5.40
C GLY A 131 12.52 -45.78 -5.91
N LEU A 132 12.00 -45.35 -7.05
CA LEU A 132 12.13 -43.99 -7.54
C LEU A 132 11.24 -43.06 -6.70
N LYS A 133 11.74 -41.86 -6.40
CA LYS A 133 11.02 -40.83 -5.65
C LYS A 133 11.16 -39.49 -6.38
N SER A 134 10.15 -38.63 -6.26
CA SER A 134 10.24 -37.28 -6.82
C SER A 134 11.32 -36.45 -6.11
N ASN A 135 11.91 -35.52 -6.85
CA ASN A 135 13.02 -34.64 -6.43
C ASN A 135 14.27 -35.41 -5.97
N GLN A 136 14.48 -36.63 -6.50
CA GLN A 136 15.65 -37.46 -6.23
C GLN A 136 16.32 -37.96 -7.50
N ILE A 137 17.61 -38.27 -7.37
CA ILE A 137 18.42 -38.90 -8.42
C ILE A 137 18.64 -40.36 -8.04
N ALA A 138 18.27 -41.27 -8.94
CA ALA A 138 18.51 -42.70 -8.78
C ALA A 138 19.45 -43.20 -9.87
N SER A 139 20.49 -43.96 -9.51
CA SER A 139 21.37 -44.61 -10.46
C SER A 139 21.30 -46.13 -10.35
N ARG A 140 21.21 -46.84 -11.47
CA ARG A 140 21.13 -48.30 -11.54
C ARG A 140 21.92 -48.85 -12.73
N PRO A 141 22.73 -49.89 -12.55
CA PRO A 141 23.30 -50.62 -13.67
C PRO A 141 22.18 -51.38 -14.41
N ILE A 142 22.33 -51.52 -15.72
CA ILE A 142 21.43 -52.27 -16.60
C ILE A 142 22.24 -53.02 -17.67
N VAL A 143 21.70 -54.13 -18.16
CA VAL A 143 22.21 -54.81 -19.35
C VAL A 143 21.24 -54.52 -20.49
N LEU A 144 21.70 -53.82 -21.52
CA LEU A 144 20.89 -53.42 -22.68
C LEU A 144 20.92 -54.48 -23.80
N GLY A 145 21.91 -55.36 -23.79
CA GLY A 145 22.11 -56.41 -24.79
C GLY A 145 23.16 -57.42 -24.34
N GLY A 146 23.02 -58.67 -24.79
CA GLY A 146 23.79 -59.80 -24.30
C GLY A 146 23.45 -60.18 -22.85
N HIS A 147 24.25 -61.07 -22.28
CA HIS A 147 24.12 -61.53 -20.90
C HIS A 147 25.50 -61.66 -20.27
N VAL A 148 25.62 -61.30 -18.99
CA VAL A 148 26.83 -61.44 -18.18
C VAL A 148 26.46 -62.12 -16.88
N ASP A 149 27.06 -63.30 -16.64
CA ASP A 149 26.86 -64.07 -15.42
C ASP A 149 27.73 -63.55 -14.28
N ASN A 150 27.33 -63.86 -13.04
CA ASN A 150 28.09 -63.51 -11.83
C ASN A 150 29.50 -64.15 -11.82
N ASP A 151 29.67 -65.25 -12.53
CA ASP A 151 30.96 -65.96 -12.67
C ASP A 151 31.87 -65.34 -13.75
N GLY A 152 31.44 -64.25 -14.38
CA GLY A 152 32.18 -63.55 -15.44
C GLY A 152 32.02 -64.16 -16.84
N GLY A 153 31.18 -65.18 -16.99
CA GLY A 153 30.75 -65.70 -18.30
C GLY A 153 29.95 -64.64 -19.06
N CYS A 154 30.16 -64.52 -20.36
CA CYS A 154 29.35 -63.64 -21.20
C CYS A 154 28.76 -64.39 -22.39
N SER A 155 27.57 -63.97 -22.83
CA SER A 155 27.03 -64.34 -24.14
C SER A 155 26.63 -63.07 -24.88
N GLY A 156 27.18 -62.90 -26.08
CA GLY A 156 26.91 -61.70 -26.87
C GLY A 156 25.63 -61.83 -27.69
N SER A 157 24.92 -60.73 -27.85
CA SER A 157 23.79 -60.61 -28.77
C SER A 157 24.10 -59.61 -29.89
N ALA A 158 23.29 -59.59 -30.94
CA ALA A 158 23.28 -58.41 -31.83
C ALA A 158 22.66 -57.23 -31.07
N TYR A 159 23.23 -56.04 -31.23
CA TYR A 159 22.69 -54.80 -30.66
C TYR A 159 22.88 -53.66 -31.64
N SER A 160 21.89 -52.78 -31.75
CA SER A 160 21.94 -51.61 -32.60
C SER A 160 21.32 -50.42 -31.88
N ASP A 161 21.94 -49.26 -32.03
CA ASP A 161 21.42 -47.97 -31.58
C ASP A 161 21.73 -46.87 -32.63
N PRO A 162 21.32 -45.61 -32.42
CA PRO A 162 21.58 -44.54 -33.39
C PRO A 162 23.05 -44.27 -33.71
N TYR A 163 24.00 -44.82 -32.95
CA TYR A 163 25.44 -44.55 -33.06
C TYR A 163 26.23 -45.75 -33.62
N GLY A 164 25.58 -46.89 -33.86
CA GLY A 164 26.18 -48.04 -34.52
C GLY A 164 25.40 -49.34 -34.38
N THR A 165 25.88 -50.36 -35.09
CA THR A 165 25.37 -51.73 -35.02
C THR A 165 26.54 -52.67 -34.77
N TRP A 166 26.38 -53.58 -33.81
CA TRP A 166 27.40 -54.55 -33.44
C TRP A 166 26.81 -55.95 -33.31
N GLY A 167 27.59 -56.95 -33.73
CA GLY A 167 27.24 -58.36 -33.60
C GLY A 167 28.03 -59.05 -32.48
N ASN A 168 27.36 -59.93 -31.73
CA ASN A 168 27.95 -60.72 -30.64
C ASN A 168 28.62 -59.84 -29.56
N VAL A 169 27.87 -58.88 -29.02
CA VAL A 169 28.31 -57.93 -27.99
C VAL A 169 27.49 -58.05 -26.71
N ILE A 170 28.12 -57.69 -25.60
CA ILE A 170 27.46 -57.35 -24.35
C ILE A 170 27.40 -55.82 -24.23
N VAL A 171 26.26 -55.30 -23.79
CA VAL A 171 26.02 -53.87 -23.65
C VAL A 171 25.65 -53.59 -22.21
N LEU A 172 26.61 -53.06 -21.47
CA LEU A 172 26.44 -52.64 -20.09
C LEU A 172 26.05 -51.17 -20.09
N GLY A 173 25.07 -50.81 -19.29
CA GLY A 173 24.61 -49.44 -19.12
C GLY A 173 24.58 -49.05 -17.66
N SER A 174 24.75 -47.75 -17.40
CA SER A 174 24.40 -47.11 -16.13
C SER A 174 23.30 -46.11 -16.41
N LEU A 175 22.14 -46.33 -15.79
CA LEU A 175 21.02 -45.41 -15.84
C LEU A 175 21.17 -44.39 -14.72
N LYS A 176 20.93 -43.13 -15.05
CA LYS A 176 20.78 -42.04 -14.10
C LYS A 176 19.45 -41.37 -14.35
N ILE A 177 18.50 -41.62 -13.44
CA ILE A 177 17.13 -41.16 -13.50
C ILE A 177 16.99 -39.98 -12.56
N ILE A 178 16.51 -38.85 -13.08
CA ILE A 178 16.25 -37.63 -12.33
C ILE A 178 14.76 -37.33 -12.47
N LEU A 179 14.06 -37.29 -11.34
CA LEU A 179 12.64 -36.94 -11.27
C LEU A 179 12.49 -35.63 -10.52
N GLN A 180 11.71 -34.70 -11.06
CA GLN A 180 11.39 -33.44 -10.38
C GLN A 180 9.90 -33.13 -10.54
N ASP A 181 9.29 -32.57 -9.50
CA ASP A 181 7.92 -32.05 -9.55
C ASP A 181 7.83 -30.69 -8.87
N TYR A 182 7.15 -29.75 -9.52
CA TYR A 182 6.99 -28.39 -9.00
C TYR A 182 5.83 -27.67 -9.67
N ILE A 183 5.50 -26.49 -9.15
CA ILE A 183 4.52 -25.58 -9.75
C ILE A 183 5.27 -24.58 -10.63
N ALA A 184 4.87 -24.47 -11.90
CA ALA A 184 5.44 -23.53 -12.86
C ALA A 184 4.45 -22.41 -13.17
N GLU A 185 4.99 -21.24 -13.47
CA GLU A 185 4.22 -20.07 -13.87
C GLU A 185 3.82 -20.16 -15.34
N VAL A 186 2.59 -19.74 -15.62
CA VAL A 186 2.00 -19.75 -16.96
C VAL A 186 1.55 -18.35 -17.30
N ARG A 187 2.06 -17.79 -18.39
CA ARG A 187 1.54 -16.54 -18.94
C ARG A 187 0.38 -16.85 -19.89
N ILE A 188 -0.84 -16.51 -19.46
CA ILE A 188 -2.09 -16.85 -20.15
C ILE A 188 -2.13 -16.16 -21.52
N ASN A 189 -1.83 -14.85 -21.55
CA ASN A 189 -1.91 -14.02 -22.77
C ASN A 189 -0.98 -14.47 -23.91
N THR A 190 0.13 -15.15 -23.59
CA THR A 190 1.12 -15.59 -24.60
C THR A 190 1.15 -17.09 -24.79
N ASN A 191 0.26 -17.86 -24.13
CA ASN A 191 0.23 -19.32 -24.17
C ASN A 191 1.60 -19.95 -23.81
N ARG A 192 2.29 -19.44 -22.78
CA ARG A 192 3.65 -19.89 -22.40
C ARG A 192 3.78 -20.33 -20.96
N VAL A 193 4.44 -21.46 -20.72
CA VAL A 193 4.87 -21.96 -19.42
C VAL A 193 6.34 -21.62 -19.22
N HIS A 194 6.68 -21.05 -18.07
CA HIS A 194 8.05 -20.74 -17.68
C HIS A 194 8.58 -21.79 -16.71
N LEU A 195 9.58 -22.55 -17.16
CA LEU A 195 10.24 -23.58 -16.35
C LEU A 195 11.31 -22.97 -15.43
N ARG A 196 11.73 -23.71 -14.40
CA ARG A 196 12.77 -23.26 -13.44
C ARG A 196 14.12 -22.99 -14.08
N SER A 197 14.41 -23.63 -15.21
CA SER A 197 15.60 -23.40 -16.03
C SER A 197 15.59 -22.05 -16.76
N GLY A 198 14.43 -21.36 -16.80
CA GLY A 198 14.19 -20.17 -17.60
C GLY A 198 13.67 -20.48 -19.02
N ALA A 199 13.54 -21.75 -19.39
CA ALA A 199 12.95 -22.15 -20.67
C ALA A 199 11.46 -21.77 -20.74
N GLY A 200 11.05 -21.20 -21.87
CA GLY A 200 9.64 -20.87 -22.16
C GLY A 200 9.06 -21.85 -23.15
N CYS A 201 8.09 -22.65 -22.72
CA CYS A 201 7.43 -23.68 -23.54
C CYS A 201 5.99 -23.30 -23.87
N GLU A 202 5.46 -23.79 -24.98
CA GLU A 202 4.08 -23.49 -25.38
C GLU A 202 3.08 -24.29 -24.54
N LEU A 203 2.16 -23.64 -23.82
CA LEU A 203 1.25 -24.30 -22.86
C LEU A 203 0.35 -25.35 -23.52
N SER A 204 -0.14 -25.10 -24.73
CA SER A 204 -0.99 -26.02 -25.53
C SER A 204 -0.30 -27.33 -25.89
N SER A 205 1.03 -27.34 -26.00
CA SER A 205 1.79 -28.54 -26.37
C SER A 205 1.79 -29.60 -25.25
N THR A 206 1.56 -29.19 -24.00
CA THR A 206 1.57 -30.04 -22.78
C THR A 206 2.87 -30.82 -22.53
N HIS A 207 3.89 -30.65 -23.38
CA HIS A 207 5.19 -31.32 -23.35
C HIS A 207 6.28 -30.35 -23.80
N CYS A 208 7.43 -30.41 -23.14
CA CYS A 208 8.61 -29.67 -23.55
C CYS A 208 9.87 -30.41 -23.12
N LYS A 209 10.96 -30.25 -23.87
CA LYS A 209 12.27 -30.77 -23.49
C LYS A 209 13.09 -29.67 -22.85
N ASP A 210 13.32 -29.78 -21.55
CA ASP A 210 14.13 -28.88 -20.76
C ASP A 210 15.60 -29.34 -20.74
N ILE A 211 16.52 -28.40 -20.86
CA ILE A 211 17.96 -28.70 -20.92
C ILE A 211 18.46 -29.27 -19.58
N GLU A 212 17.94 -28.77 -18.47
CA GLU A 212 18.27 -29.24 -17.13
C GLU A 212 17.42 -30.46 -16.75
N GLY A 213 16.09 -30.33 -16.80
CA GLY A 213 15.12 -31.30 -16.30
C GLY A 213 14.69 -32.42 -17.25
N GLY A 214 15.08 -32.40 -18.53
CA GLY A 214 14.69 -33.43 -19.51
C GLY A 214 13.24 -33.31 -19.99
N ASP A 215 12.56 -34.44 -20.20
CA ASP A 215 11.17 -34.44 -20.66
C ASP A 215 10.24 -33.89 -19.59
N THR A 216 9.56 -32.81 -19.93
CA THR A 216 8.71 -32.02 -19.03
C THR A 216 7.27 -32.10 -19.48
N PHE A 217 6.37 -32.41 -18.56
CA PHE A 217 4.94 -32.55 -18.83
C PHE A 217 4.12 -31.74 -17.83
N TRP A 218 3.00 -31.24 -18.30
CA TRP A 218 1.95 -30.66 -17.46
C TRP A 218 0.58 -31.04 -18.02
N ASP A 219 -0.43 -30.88 -17.19
CA ASP A 219 -1.82 -31.05 -17.61
C ASP A 219 -2.32 -29.75 -18.25
N PRO A 220 -3.16 -29.83 -19.31
CA PRO A 220 -3.76 -28.64 -19.90
C PRO A 220 -4.62 -27.93 -18.86
N LEU A 221 -4.65 -26.60 -18.93
CA LEU A 221 -5.60 -25.83 -18.12
C LEU A 221 -7.03 -26.25 -18.49
N PRO A 222 -7.94 -26.41 -17.51
CA PRO A 222 -9.33 -26.72 -17.80
C PRO A 222 -9.91 -25.68 -18.75
N VAL A 223 -10.59 -26.15 -19.80
CA VAL A 223 -11.22 -25.27 -20.79
C VAL A 223 -12.40 -24.58 -20.11
N ASP A 224 -12.16 -23.37 -19.64
CA ASP A 224 -13.19 -22.52 -19.10
C ASP A 224 -13.81 -21.71 -20.24
N HIS A 225 -15.01 -22.10 -20.68
CA HIS A 225 -15.76 -21.39 -21.72
C HIS A 225 -16.00 -19.91 -21.37
N CYS A 226 -15.98 -19.59 -20.08
CA CYS A 226 -16.18 -18.25 -19.56
C CYS A 226 -14.89 -17.55 -19.12
N LYS A 227 -13.74 -18.24 -19.18
CA LYS A 227 -12.45 -17.73 -18.70
C LYS A 227 -12.53 -17.15 -17.28
N LEU A 228 -13.32 -17.73 -16.39
CA LEU A 228 -13.44 -17.29 -14.99
C LEU A 228 -12.08 -17.38 -14.28
N SER A 229 -11.21 -18.29 -14.71
CA SER A 229 -9.81 -18.40 -14.26
C SER A 229 -8.96 -17.15 -14.51
N ASP A 230 -9.35 -16.28 -15.43
CA ASP A 230 -8.63 -15.04 -15.74
C ASP A 230 -8.91 -13.95 -14.69
N TYR A 231 -9.83 -14.19 -13.76
CA TYR A 231 -10.23 -13.24 -12.72
C TYR A 231 -9.81 -13.72 -11.33
N GLY A 232 -8.91 -13.00 -10.69
CA GLY A 232 -8.56 -13.18 -9.27
C GLY A 232 -9.49 -12.37 -8.37
N VAL A 233 -10.00 -12.97 -7.29
CA VAL A 233 -10.82 -12.25 -6.29
C VAL A 233 -9.91 -11.60 -5.25
N LEU A 234 -9.85 -10.26 -5.23
CA LEU A 234 -9.10 -9.49 -4.24
C LEU A 234 -9.91 -9.22 -2.97
N TYR A 235 -11.23 -9.09 -3.11
CA TYR A 235 -12.12 -8.81 -1.99
C TYR A 235 -13.48 -9.44 -2.22
N ASN A 236 -14.08 -9.95 -1.15
CA ASN A 236 -15.46 -10.40 -1.14
C ASN A 236 -16.14 -9.91 0.15
N GLY A 237 -17.16 -9.05 0.04
CA GLY A 237 -17.81 -8.48 1.22
C GLY A 237 -18.64 -7.23 0.94
N HIS A 238 -19.04 -6.53 2.00
CA HIS A 238 -19.81 -5.30 1.88
C HIS A 238 -18.93 -4.10 1.56
N ALA A 239 -19.35 -3.31 0.56
CA ALA A 239 -18.79 -2.01 0.23
C ALA A 239 -19.84 -0.91 0.31
N ASP A 240 -19.39 0.33 0.52
CA ASP A 240 -20.25 1.51 0.43
C ASP A 240 -20.36 1.94 -1.04
N LYS A 241 -21.57 1.85 -1.59
CA LYS A 241 -21.93 2.37 -2.91
C LYS A 241 -22.47 3.78 -2.76
N ILE A 242 -21.67 4.73 -3.18
CA ILE A 242 -21.89 6.17 -3.08
C ILE A 242 -22.34 6.67 -4.45
N LEU A 243 -23.52 7.28 -4.49
CA LEU A 243 -24.07 7.96 -5.66
C LEU A 243 -23.89 9.46 -5.47
N ASP A 244 -22.95 10.03 -6.22
CA ASP A 244 -22.75 11.46 -6.27
C ASP A 244 -23.63 12.08 -7.37
N LEU A 245 -24.68 12.78 -6.94
CA LEU A 245 -25.64 13.48 -7.81
C LEU A 245 -25.23 14.93 -8.09
N SER A 246 -24.05 15.37 -7.64
CA SER A 246 -23.72 16.80 -7.56
C SER A 246 -23.20 17.45 -8.85
N ASN A 247 -23.31 16.80 -10.02
CA ASN A 247 -23.12 17.45 -11.33
C ASN A 247 -23.75 16.64 -12.50
N VAL A 248 -23.79 17.25 -13.69
CA VAL A 248 -24.37 16.81 -15.00
C VAL A 248 -24.20 15.32 -15.38
N GLN A 249 -23.32 14.56 -14.70
CA GLN A 249 -23.26 13.09 -14.74
C GLN A 249 -23.21 12.52 -13.32
N SER A 250 -24.20 11.68 -12.98
CA SER A 250 -24.19 10.89 -11.76
C SER A 250 -23.00 9.93 -11.77
N GLN A 251 -22.09 10.04 -10.79
CA GLN A 251 -20.98 9.09 -10.64
C GLN A 251 -21.29 8.10 -9.51
N THR A 252 -21.10 6.81 -9.80
CA THR A 252 -21.20 5.74 -8.81
C THR A 252 -19.81 5.36 -8.34
N VAL A 253 -19.57 5.42 -7.04
CA VAL A 253 -18.30 5.08 -6.39
C VAL A 253 -18.51 3.92 -5.44
N TYR A 254 -17.60 2.95 -5.46
CA TYR A 254 -17.52 1.87 -4.49
C TYR A 254 -16.32 2.13 -3.58
N SER A 255 -16.57 2.20 -2.29
CA SER A 255 -15.52 2.52 -1.31
C SER A 255 -15.52 1.52 -0.16
N ILE A 256 -14.31 1.20 0.30
CA ILE A 256 -14.06 0.39 1.48
C ILE A 256 -13.00 1.08 2.33
N SER A 257 -13.23 1.11 3.63
CA SER A 257 -12.30 1.62 4.63
C SER A 257 -12.25 0.67 5.83
N THR A 258 -11.61 -0.48 5.69
CA THR A 258 -11.33 -1.40 6.80
C THR A 258 -9.84 -1.33 7.20
N PRO A 259 -9.46 -1.79 8.41
CA PRO A 259 -8.05 -1.83 8.82
C PRO A 259 -7.18 -2.71 7.93
N SER A 260 -7.74 -3.73 7.26
CA SER A 260 -7.00 -4.62 6.37
C SER A 260 -7.00 -4.16 4.91
N MET A 261 -8.06 -3.48 4.46
CA MET A 261 -8.23 -3.13 3.05
C MET A 261 -8.86 -1.76 2.88
N ILE A 262 -8.26 -0.92 2.04
CA ILE A 262 -8.77 0.40 1.71
C ILE A 262 -8.72 0.61 0.21
N PHE A 263 -9.87 0.95 -0.39
CA PHE A 263 -9.93 1.39 -1.77
C PHE A 263 -11.15 2.27 -2.02
N SER A 264 -11.07 3.07 -3.09
CA SER A 264 -12.20 3.79 -3.64
C SER A 264 -12.12 3.71 -5.16
N LEU A 265 -13.15 3.18 -5.81
CA LEU A 265 -13.17 2.90 -7.26
C LEU A 265 -14.44 3.50 -7.88
N THR A 266 -14.28 4.28 -8.94
CA THR A 266 -15.38 4.89 -9.70
C THR A 266 -15.79 3.99 -10.85
N ARG A 267 -17.10 3.77 -10.98
CA ARG A 267 -17.68 3.13 -12.15
C ARG A 267 -17.47 3.99 -13.41
N THR A 268 -16.75 3.44 -14.39
CA THR A 268 -16.55 4.04 -15.72
C THR A 268 -17.49 3.46 -16.77
N GLY A 269 -17.96 2.22 -16.57
CA GLY A 269 -18.88 1.54 -17.47
C GLY A 269 -19.25 0.15 -16.96
N THR A 270 -19.96 -0.61 -17.79
CA THR A 270 -20.30 -2.01 -17.53
C THR A 270 -20.09 -2.84 -18.79
N TYR A 271 -19.77 -4.10 -18.62
CA TYR A 271 -19.78 -5.10 -19.70
C TYR A 271 -20.21 -6.45 -19.14
N ASP A 272 -20.80 -7.28 -19.98
CA ASP A 272 -21.23 -8.61 -19.57
C ASP A 272 -20.17 -9.64 -19.94
N ALA A 273 -19.79 -10.49 -18.98
CA ALA A 273 -18.98 -11.68 -19.23
C ALA A 273 -19.60 -12.88 -18.51
N CYS A 274 -19.73 -14.01 -19.21
CA CYS A 274 -20.32 -15.23 -18.67
C CYS A 274 -21.74 -15.06 -18.09
N GLY A 275 -22.56 -14.15 -18.64
CA GLY A 275 -23.90 -13.89 -18.11
C GLY A 275 -23.93 -13.07 -16.81
N HIS A 276 -22.79 -12.55 -16.36
CA HIS A 276 -22.69 -11.63 -15.23
C HIS A 276 -22.25 -10.24 -15.69
N THR A 277 -22.87 -9.20 -15.13
CA THR A 277 -22.52 -7.81 -15.43
C THR A 277 -21.35 -7.36 -14.56
N LEU A 278 -20.21 -7.15 -15.21
CA LEU A 278 -18.99 -6.62 -14.61
C LEU A 278 -18.96 -5.10 -14.73
N ILE A 279 -18.61 -4.45 -13.62
CA ILE A 279 -18.45 -3.01 -13.53
C ILE A 279 -17.00 -2.66 -13.80
N ARG A 280 -16.78 -1.83 -14.82
CA ARG A 280 -15.45 -1.28 -15.13
C ARG A 280 -15.15 -0.14 -14.20
N THR A 281 -13.90 -0.09 -13.73
CA THR A 281 -13.41 0.99 -12.88
C THR A 281 -12.47 1.91 -13.67
N GLU A 282 -11.95 2.95 -13.04
CA GLU A 282 -10.85 3.78 -13.57
C GLU A 282 -9.55 2.98 -13.72
N HIS A 283 -9.42 1.85 -13.03
CA HIS A 283 -8.31 0.92 -13.17
C HIS A 283 -8.63 -0.14 -14.23
N PRO A 284 -7.79 -0.32 -15.27
CA PRO A 284 -8.09 -1.22 -16.38
C PRO A 284 -8.17 -2.70 -15.95
N LYS A 285 -7.48 -3.06 -14.86
CA LYS A 285 -7.43 -4.44 -14.34
C LYS A 285 -8.40 -4.71 -13.20
N LEU A 286 -8.93 -3.68 -12.53
CA LEU A 286 -9.82 -3.86 -11.39
C LEU A 286 -11.28 -3.74 -11.83
N LEU A 287 -12.06 -4.73 -11.46
CA LEU A 287 -13.46 -4.87 -11.85
C LEU A 287 -14.31 -5.17 -10.62
N ILE A 288 -15.56 -4.74 -10.63
CA ILE A 288 -16.47 -4.97 -9.51
C ILE A 288 -17.68 -5.77 -10.00
N VAL A 289 -18.11 -6.75 -9.22
CA VAL A 289 -19.38 -7.44 -9.42
C VAL A 289 -20.23 -7.23 -8.18
N GLU A 290 -21.47 -6.78 -8.36
CA GLU A 290 -22.46 -6.75 -7.28
C GLU A 290 -23.06 -8.15 -7.13
N THR A 291 -22.97 -8.72 -5.93
CA THR A 291 -23.44 -10.10 -5.64
C THR A 291 -24.26 -10.12 -4.35
N SER A 292 -24.76 -11.30 -3.97
CA SER A 292 -25.39 -11.52 -2.67
C SER A 292 -24.49 -12.39 -1.76
N PRO A 293 -24.59 -12.25 -0.43
CA PRO A 293 -23.86 -13.13 0.49
C PRO A 293 -24.17 -14.60 0.23
N GLY A 294 -23.14 -15.41 -0.02
CA GLY A 294 -23.26 -16.85 -0.31
C GLY A 294 -23.41 -17.20 -1.79
N ASP A 295 -23.57 -16.22 -2.68
CA ASP A 295 -23.60 -16.38 -4.14
C ASP A 295 -22.28 -15.86 -4.72
N GLU A 296 -21.20 -16.60 -4.48
CA GLU A 296 -19.87 -16.29 -5.02
C GLU A 296 -19.81 -16.67 -6.49
N VAL A 297 -19.85 -15.66 -7.36
CA VAL A 297 -19.75 -15.84 -8.81
C VAL A 297 -18.35 -16.30 -9.20
N PHE A 298 -17.33 -15.63 -8.64
CA PHE A 298 -15.93 -15.97 -8.85
C PHE A 298 -15.38 -16.62 -7.58
N LYS A 299 -14.78 -17.80 -7.75
CA LYS A 299 -14.07 -18.48 -6.66
C LYS A 299 -12.68 -17.88 -6.50
N SER A 300 -12.25 -17.72 -5.26
CA SER A 300 -10.86 -17.36 -4.97
C SER A 300 -9.94 -18.51 -5.42
N SER A 301 -9.36 -18.39 -6.61
CA SER A 301 -8.15 -19.14 -6.95
C SER A 301 -7.03 -18.56 -6.10
N GLY A 302 -6.33 -19.40 -5.33
CA GLY A 302 -5.27 -18.97 -4.41
C GLY A 302 -4.35 -17.88 -4.99
N PHE A 303 -3.86 -17.02 -4.09
CA PHE A 303 -3.08 -15.84 -4.41
C PHE A 303 -1.82 -16.17 -5.25
N ILE A 304 -1.62 -15.43 -6.35
CA ILE A 304 -0.41 -15.50 -7.20
C ILE A 304 0.26 -14.13 -7.14
N SER A 305 1.38 -14.04 -6.42
CA SER A 305 2.14 -12.80 -6.21
C SER A 305 2.49 -12.06 -7.50
N VAL A 306 2.81 -12.79 -8.58
CA VAL A 306 3.17 -12.22 -9.90
C VAL A 306 2.03 -11.42 -10.55
N ASN A 307 0.78 -11.68 -10.18
CA ASN A 307 -0.35 -10.91 -10.69
C ASN A 307 -0.48 -9.54 -10.02
N ILE A 308 0.19 -9.25 -8.90
CA ILE A 308 0.08 -7.94 -8.24
C ILE A 308 0.47 -6.81 -9.19
N ASP A 309 -0.41 -5.82 -9.30
CA ASP A 309 -0.13 -4.57 -10.00
C ASP A 309 0.17 -3.46 -9.00
N MET A 310 1.47 -3.21 -8.77
CA MET A 310 1.96 -2.17 -7.88
C MET A 310 1.45 -0.77 -8.25
N PHE A 311 1.26 -0.48 -9.54
CA PHE A 311 0.72 0.81 -9.96
C PHE A 311 -0.75 0.93 -9.58
N SER A 312 -1.53 -0.13 -9.78
CA SER A 312 -2.93 -0.18 -9.32
C SER A 312 -3.01 -0.01 -7.79
N TYR A 313 -2.10 -0.60 -7.01
CA TYR A 313 -2.03 -0.43 -5.56
C TYR A 313 -1.78 1.00 -5.10
N ILE A 314 -0.80 1.66 -5.73
CA ILE A 314 -0.44 3.04 -5.38
C ILE A 314 -1.55 4.00 -5.82
N ASN A 315 -2.04 3.84 -7.04
CA ASN A 315 -3.05 4.72 -7.60
C ASN A 315 -4.38 4.61 -6.83
N SER A 316 -4.78 3.41 -6.38
CA SER A 316 -5.99 3.25 -5.58
C SER A 316 -5.93 4.01 -4.25
N LYS A 317 -4.74 4.12 -3.64
CA LYS A 317 -4.52 4.94 -2.44
C LYS A 317 -4.62 6.43 -2.74
N PHE A 318 -4.01 6.89 -3.83
CA PHE A 318 -4.11 8.30 -4.24
C PHE A 318 -5.56 8.71 -4.50
N VAL A 319 -6.31 7.88 -5.21
CA VAL A 319 -7.74 8.12 -5.48
C VAL A 319 -8.55 8.17 -4.19
N TYR A 320 -8.30 7.25 -3.25
CA TYR A 320 -8.95 7.27 -1.94
C TYR A 320 -8.65 8.57 -1.17
N VAL A 321 -7.39 9.01 -1.12
CA VAL A 321 -6.99 10.24 -0.43
C VAL A 321 -7.63 11.48 -1.04
N GLU A 322 -7.60 11.60 -2.37
CA GLU A 322 -8.23 12.71 -3.09
C GLU A 322 -9.72 12.83 -2.74
N ARG A 323 -10.43 11.70 -2.70
CA ARG A 323 -11.86 11.66 -2.35
C ARG A 323 -12.12 11.96 -0.88
N HIS A 324 -11.32 11.41 0.03
CA HIS A 324 -11.43 11.75 1.45
C HIS A 324 -11.24 13.25 1.66
N ILE A 325 -10.24 13.86 1.02
CA ILE A 325 -10.01 15.30 1.10
C ILE A 325 -11.19 16.08 0.49
N ARG A 326 -11.66 15.71 -0.71
CA ARG A 326 -12.79 16.38 -1.38
C ARG A 326 -14.05 16.35 -0.51
N THR A 327 -14.39 15.21 0.08
CA THR A 327 -15.57 15.08 0.95
C THR A 327 -15.43 15.91 2.22
N GLN A 328 -14.25 15.91 2.87
CA GLN A 328 -13.99 16.75 4.05
C GLN A 328 -14.05 18.25 3.72
N ILE A 329 -13.53 18.68 2.57
CA ILE A 329 -13.59 20.07 2.11
C ILE A 329 -15.03 20.49 1.82
N ASN A 330 -15.82 19.66 1.12
CA ASN A 330 -17.21 19.96 0.83
C ASN A 330 -18.05 20.07 2.11
N GLN A 331 -17.84 19.16 3.08
CA GLN A 331 -18.50 19.23 4.39
C GLN A 331 -18.09 20.49 5.16
N LEU A 332 -16.80 20.83 5.16
CA LEU A 332 -16.30 22.07 5.78
C LEU A 332 -16.93 23.31 5.14
N TYR A 333 -16.94 23.38 3.81
CA TYR A 333 -17.53 24.48 3.06
C TYR A 333 -19.01 24.68 3.42
N ARG A 334 -19.79 23.60 3.46
CA ARG A 334 -21.20 23.66 3.89
C ARG A 334 -21.34 24.15 5.33
N ASN A 335 -20.52 23.64 6.25
CA ASN A 335 -20.55 24.06 7.66
C ASN A 335 -20.21 25.55 7.80
N ILE A 336 -19.26 26.06 7.02
CA ILE A 336 -18.90 27.48 7.01
C ILE A 336 -20.08 28.32 6.48
N LEU A 337 -20.70 27.94 5.37
CA LEU A 337 -21.86 28.65 4.83
C LEU A 337 -23.03 28.69 5.83
N LEU A 338 -23.28 27.58 6.51
CA LEU A 338 -24.34 27.47 7.51
C LEU A 338 -24.03 28.34 8.73
N GLN A 339 -22.80 28.30 9.24
CA GLN A 339 -22.37 29.18 10.33
C GLN A 339 -22.43 30.66 9.93
N GLN A 340 -22.00 31.02 8.72
CA GLN A 340 -22.09 32.38 8.22
C GLN A 340 -23.56 32.84 8.16
N CYS A 341 -24.45 32.02 7.62
CA CYS A 341 -25.87 32.34 7.57
C CYS A 341 -26.48 32.48 8.98
N GLN A 342 -26.15 31.59 9.91
CA GLN A 342 -26.60 31.68 11.31
C GLN A 342 -26.09 32.95 12.00
N LEU A 343 -24.84 33.34 11.76
CA LEU A 343 -24.27 34.58 12.29
C LEU A 343 -24.95 35.81 11.69
N GLU A 344 -25.21 35.82 10.38
CA GLU A 344 -25.96 36.89 9.73
C GLU A 344 -27.40 36.97 10.26
N TYR A 345 -28.07 35.83 10.43
CA TYR A 345 -29.41 35.74 11.02
C TYR A 345 -29.44 36.34 12.43
N GLN A 346 -28.51 35.93 13.31
CA GLN A 346 -28.39 36.47 14.67
C GLN A 346 -28.05 37.97 14.66
N THR A 347 -27.22 38.42 13.72
CA THR A 347 -26.88 39.83 13.56
C THR A 347 -28.12 40.65 13.15
N ILE A 348 -28.91 40.16 12.20
CA ILE A 348 -30.17 40.79 11.78
C ILE A 348 -31.17 40.79 12.93
N GLN A 349 -31.30 39.69 13.67
CA GLN A 349 -32.18 39.61 14.84
C GLN A 349 -31.80 40.62 15.92
N ASN A 350 -30.50 40.75 16.23
CA ASN A 350 -30.00 41.76 17.16
C ASN A 350 -30.23 43.18 16.65
N ALA A 351 -30.08 43.43 15.35
CA ALA A 351 -30.37 44.73 14.76
C ALA A 351 -31.87 45.06 14.86
N LEU A 352 -32.76 44.11 14.56
CA LEU A 352 -34.21 44.28 14.67
C LEU A 352 -34.65 44.65 16.10
N ALA A 353 -33.98 44.14 17.13
CA ALA A 353 -34.24 44.52 18.52
C ALA A 353 -33.96 46.02 18.80
N ILE A 354 -33.09 46.66 18.01
CA ILE A 354 -32.76 48.09 18.12
C ILE A 354 -33.66 48.95 17.21
N ALA A 355 -34.30 48.36 16.19
CA ALA A 355 -35.07 49.09 15.19
C ALA A 355 -36.21 49.94 15.78
N ALA A 356 -36.88 49.45 16.83
CA ALA A 356 -37.98 50.17 17.47
C ALA A 356 -37.51 51.30 18.40
N SER A 357 -36.37 51.14 19.07
CA SER A 357 -35.86 52.08 20.07
C SER A 357 -34.94 53.14 19.46
N SER A 358 -34.24 52.82 18.38
CA SER A 358 -33.28 53.71 17.72
C SER A 358 -33.15 53.36 16.22
N PRO A 359 -34.09 53.83 15.38
CA PRO A 359 -34.11 53.55 13.95
C PRO A 359 -32.80 53.89 13.22
N ASP A 360 -32.19 55.05 13.51
CA ASP A 360 -30.97 55.49 12.85
C ASP A 360 -29.76 54.59 13.17
N ILE A 361 -29.70 54.07 14.40
CA ILE A 361 -28.67 53.12 14.83
C ILE A 361 -28.90 51.76 14.17
N PHE A 362 -30.15 51.33 14.01
CA PHE A 362 -30.50 50.16 13.20
C PHE A 362 -30.00 50.32 11.75
N ALA A 363 -30.26 51.46 11.11
CA ALA A 363 -29.80 51.72 9.74
C ALA A 363 -28.27 51.61 9.62
N TYR A 364 -27.54 52.19 10.58
CA TYR A 364 -26.09 52.12 10.64
C TYR A 364 -25.56 50.69 10.76
N HIS A 365 -26.13 49.88 11.67
CA HIS A 365 -25.69 48.50 11.88
C HIS A 365 -26.11 47.55 10.75
N PHE A 366 -27.30 47.74 10.19
CA PHE A 366 -27.81 46.92 9.11
C PHE A 366 -27.03 47.14 7.80
N ILE A 367 -26.76 48.40 7.45
CA ILE A 367 -25.97 48.75 6.25
C ILE A 367 -24.46 48.66 6.49
N LYS A 368 -24.03 48.59 7.76
CA LYS A 368 -22.62 48.60 8.19
C LYS A 368 -21.88 49.88 7.77
N GLY A 369 -22.54 51.05 7.90
CA GLY A 369 -21.94 52.34 7.59
C GLY A 369 -22.86 53.55 7.80
N PRO A 370 -22.30 54.77 7.83
CA PRO A 370 -23.06 56.02 8.00
C PRO A 370 -23.80 56.44 6.72
N GLY A 371 -24.64 57.47 6.82
CA GLY A 371 -25.35 58.05 5.68
C GLY A 371 -26.68 57.39 5.31
N TYR A 372 -27.22 56.61 6.24
CA TYR A 372 -28.57 56.07 6.15
C TYR A 372 -29.34 56.51 7.40
N MET A 373 -30.59 56.89 7.17
CA MET A 373 -31.58 57.17 8.21
C MET A 373 -32.67 56.12 8.10
N ALA A 374 -33.33 55.78 9.21
CA ALA A 374 -34.50 54.92 9.14
C ALA A 374 -35.70 55.54 9.82
N LEU A 375 -36.87 55.33 9.23
CA LEU A 375 -38.15 55.80 9.71
C LEU A 375 -39.03 54.60 10.02
N LEU A 376 -39.35 54.42 11.30
CA LEU A 376 -40.28 53.39 11.76
C LEU A 376 -41.72 53.76 11.36
N ALA A 377 -42.43 52.84 10.72
CA ALA A 377 -43.82 53.01 10.30
C ALA A 377 -44.62 51.72 10.52
N GLY A 378 -45.19 51.55 11.71
CA GLY A 378 -45.90 50.32 12.08
C GLY A 378 -44.95 49.11 12.13
N GLU A 379 -45.29 48.05 11.41
CA GLU A 379 -44.52 46.80 11.36
C GLU A 379 -43.43 46.79 10.26
N VAL A 380 -43.21 47.94 9.61
CA VAL A 380 -42.16 48.12 8.61
C VAL A 380 -41.24 49.29 9.00
N ILE A 381 -40.04 49.27 8.44
CA ILE A 381 -39.07 50.35 8.58
C ILE A 381 -38.63 50.83 7.20
N HIS A 382 -38.71 52.14 6.98
CA HIS A 382 -38.29 52.76 5.75
C HIS A 382 -36.86 53.27 5.90
N MET A 383 -35.95 52.75 5.09
CA MET A 383 -34.56 53.16 5.10
C MET A 383 -34.31 54.16 3.98
N VAL A 384 -33.72 55.29 4.37
CA VAL A 384 -33.48 56.47 3.53
C VAL A 384 -31.98 56.60 3.33
N LYS A 385 -31.52 56.55 2.08
CA LYS A 385 -30.13 56.85 1.74
C LYS A 385 -29.94 58.36 1.62
N CYS A 386 -29.10 58.91 2.48
CA CYS A 386 -28.89 60.35 2.59
C CYS A 386 -27.75 60.84 1.69
N VAL A 387 -27.78 62.12 1.33
CA VAL A 387 -26.79 62.72 0.42
C VAL A 387 -25.59 63.23 1.22
N PRO A 388 -24.35 62.83 0.90
CA PRO A 388 -23.15 63.34 1.59
C PRO A 388 -22.92 64.81 1.25
N VAL A 389 -22.63 65.61 2.26
CA VAL A 389 -22.38 67.06 2.17
C VAL A 389 -21.21 67.46 3.06
N GLU A 390 -20.40 68.41 2.60
CA GLU A 390 -19.28 68.93 3.38
C GLU A 390 -19.75 69.95 4.43
N VAL A 391 -19.29 69.78 5.66
CA VAL A 391 -19.62 70.63 6.81
C VAL A 391 -18.36 71.00 7.60
N LYS A 392 -18.39 72.15 8.28
CA LYS A 392 -17.27 72.64 9.10
C LYS A 392 -17.62 72.60 10.58
N LEU A 393 -16.67 72.41 11.47
CA LEU A 393 -16.95 72.41 12.90
C LEU A 393 -17.47 73.79 13.35
N ALA A 394 -18.61 73.84 14.04
CA ALA A 394 -19.14 75.07 14.61
C ALA A 394 -18.45 75.38 15.95
N ARG A 395 -18.28 76.67 16.26
CA ARG A 395 -17.84 77.11 17.58
C ARG A 395 -19.05 77.44 18.43
N THR A 396 -19.28 76.67 19.48
CA THR A 396 -20.35 76.91 20.46
C THR A 396 -19.74 77.23 21.83
N ASN A 397 -20.52 77.88 22.69
CA ASN A 397 -20.16 78.09 24.10
C ASN A 397 -20.76 77.01 25.01
N GLU A 398 -21.72 76.24 24.49
CA GLU A 398 -22.42 75.18 25.18
C GLU A 398 -21.98 73.81 24.63
N CYS A 399 -22.12 72.77 25.46
CA CYS A 399 -21.86 71.39 25.05
C CYS A 399 -23.15 70.74 24.56
N TYR A 400 -23.02 69.97 23.48
CA TYR A 400 -24.11 69.20 22.90
C TYR A 400 -23.72 67.73 22.84
N GLU A 401 -24.73 66.87 22.89
CA GLU A 401 -24.55 65.44 22.69
C GLU A 401 -24.06 65.16 21.28
N GLN A 402 -24.67 65.79 20.27
CA GLN A 402 -24.29 65.77 18.85
C GLN A 402 -23.19 66.81 18.54
N LEU A 403 -22.42 66.59 17.47
CA LEU A 403 -21.32 67.49 17.09
C LEU A 403 -21.85 68.71 16.33
N PRO A 404 -21.70 69.95 16.85
CA PRO A 404 -22.20 71.13 16.17
C PRO A 404 -21.33 71.47 14.95
N VAL A 405 -21.97 71.64 13.79
CA VAL A 405 -21.34 71.87 12.49
C VAL A 405 -22.02 73.01 11.73
N ILE A 406 -21.33 73.60 10.77
CA ILE A 406 -21.82 74.68 9.91
C ILE A 406 -21.90 74.13 8.49
N ARG A 407 -23.07 74.28 7.87
CA ARG A 407 -23.32 73.99 6.46
C ARG A 407 -23.78 75.28 5.79
N GLY A 408 -22.98 75.81 4.86
CA GLY A 408 -23.21 77.15 4.32
C GLY A 408 -23.12 78.20 5.43
N ASN A 409 -24.23 78.87 5.76
CA ASN A 409 -24.35 79.87 6.83
C ASN A 409 -25.24 79.43 8.00
N GLU A 410 -25.75 78.20 7.98
CA GLU A 410 -26.63 77.67 9.02
C GLU A 410 -25.89 76.67 9.90
N THR A 411 -26.23 76.67 11.20
CA THR A 411 -25.71 75.70 12.17
C THR A 411 -26.58 74.45 12.18
N TYR A 412 -25.94 73.29 12.04
CA TYR A 412 -26.51 71.96 12.12
C TYR A 412 -25.80 71.15 13.20
N PHE A 413 -26.34 69.99 13.52
CA PHE A 413 -25.77 69.05 14.46
C PHE A 413 -25.58 67.70 13.77
N LEU A 414 -24.36 67.17 13.86
CA LEU A 414 -23.99 65.89 13.28
C LEU A 414 -24.16 64.80 14.34
N THR A 415 -25.03 63.83 14.07
CA THR A 415 -25.29 62.73 15.01
C THR A 415 -24.08 61.81 15.18
N PRO A 416 -23.82 61.31 16.40
CA PRO A 416 -22.74 60.36 16.64
C PRO A 416 -23.00 59.04 15.90
N GLN A 417 -21.94 58.39 15.40
CA GLN A 417 -21.95 57.15 14.60
C GLN A 417 -22.56 57.27 13.21
N THR A 418 -23.80 57.77 13.07
CA THR A 418 -24.53 57.81 11.78
C THR A 418 -24.15 58.99 10.89
N HIS A 419 -23.60 60.06 11.47
CA HIS A 419 -23.19 61.30 10.79
C HIS A 419 -24.32 61.98 9.99
N VAL A 420 -25.56 61.79 10.42
CA VAL A 420 -26.74 62.43 9.84
C VAL A 420 -26.83 63.86 10.36
N LEU A 421 -27.21 64.79 9.49
CA LEU A 421 -27.40 66.19 9.85
C LEU A 421 -28.79 66.42 10.42
N SER A 422 -28.83 66.92 11.65
CA SER A 422 -30.02 67.40 12.34
C SER A 422 -30.00 68.92 12.47
N ARG A 423 -31.18 69.55 12.45
CA ARG A 423 -31.32 70.99 12.71
C ARG A 423 -31.24 71.33 14.20
N HIS A 424 -31.46 70.35 15.07
CA HIS A 424 -31.50 70.51 16.52
C HIS A 424 -30.53 69.54 17.19
N GLY A 425 -29.85 70.02 18.23
CA GLY A 425 -28.96 69.22 19.07
C GLY A 425 -29.46 69.18 20.51
N THR A 426 -29.19 68.07 21.20
CA THR A 426 -29.45 67.90 22.63
C THR A 426 -28.36 68.62 23.42
N GLN A 427 -28.73 69.67 24.14
CA GLN A 427 -27.80 70.37 25.03
C GLN A 427 -27.50 69.51 26.26
N ILE A 428 -26.22 69.38 26.62
CA ILE A 428 -25.75 68.61 27.77
C ILE A 428 -24.85 69.46 28.66
N THR A 429 -24.65 69.02 29.90
CA THR A 429 -23.66 69.64 30.79
C THR A 429 -22.25 69.28 30.33
N CYS A 430 -21.37 70.28 30.23
CA CYS A 430 -19.96 70.06 29.90
C CYS A 430 -19.26 69.29 31.02
N ASN A 431 -18.93 68.01 30.78
CA ASN A 431 -18.33 67.12 31.78
C ASN A 431 -16.87 66.76 31.40
N SER A 432 -15.91 67.12 32.26
CA SER A 432 -14.48 66.84 32.05
C SER A 432 -14.06 65.40 32.32
N PHE A 433 -14.81 64.68 33.13
CA PHE A 433 -14.55 63.28 33.46
C PHE A 433 -15.08 62.33 32.38
N ALA A 434 -16.26 62.63 31.82
CA ALA A 434 -16.90 61.85 30.77
C ALA A 434 -17.32 62.78 29.60
N PRO A 435 -16.36 63.32 28.84
CA PRO A 435 -16.68 64.18 27.71
C PRO A 435 -17.27 63.41 26.54
N THR A 436 -18.03 64.09 25.68
CA THR A 436 -18.41 63.53 24.38
C THR A 436 -17.17 63.45 23.50
N MET A 437 -16.92 62.25 22.96
CA MET A 437 -15.74 61.95 22.15
C MET A 437 -16.18 61.61 20.72
N TYR A 438 -15.43 62.15 19.76
CA TYR A 438 -15.68 61.94 18.34
C TYR A 438 -14.41 61.48 17.65
N LEU A 439 -14.53 60.48 16.78
CA LEU A 439 -13.48 60.12 15.84
C LEU A 439 -13.58 61.05 14.64
N LEU A 440 -12.63 61.97 14.51
CA LEU A 440 -12.56 62.89 13.38
C LEU A 440 -11.28 62.58 12.60
N ARG A 441 -11.45 62.04 11.39
CA ARG A 441 -10.36 61.46 10.58
C ARG A 441 -9.75 60.26 11.32
N ASP A 442 -8.50 60.37 11.77
CA ASP A 442 -7.75 59.29 12.43
C ASP A 442 -7.46 59.57 13.92
N SER A 443 -7.92 60.71 14.44
CA SER A 443 -7.70 61.12 15.83
C SER A 443 -9.00 61.26 16.59
N TRP A 444 -8.96 60.92 17.89
CA TRP A 444 -10.08 61.12 18.79
C TRP A 444 -10.04 62.53 19.37
N TYR A 445 -11.19 63.19 19.39
CA TYR A 445 -11.35 64.51 19.97
C TYR A 445 -12.41 64.47 21.07
N LYS A 446 -12.08 65.02 22.25
CA LYS A 446 -13.06 65.35 23.29
C LYS A 446 -13.61 66.75 23.03
N ILE A 447 -14.93 66.92 23.04
CA ILE A 447 -15.60 68.19 22.76
C ILE A 447 -16.11 68.80 24.07
N MET A 448 -15.47 69.89 24.52
CA MET A 448 -15.86 70.57 25.76
C MET A 448 -15.55 72.06 25.76
N PRO A 449 -16.54 72.90 25.47
CA PRO A 449 -17.12 73.03 24.13
C PRO A 449 -16.10 73.18 22.99
N LYS A 450 -14.80 73.37 23.28
CA LYS A 450 -13.72 73.35 22.28
C LYS A 450 -13.24 71.91 22.02
N PRO A 451 -12.87 71.57 20.77
CA PRO A 451 -12.28 70.28 20.45
C PRO A 451 -10.85 70.19 20.99
N VAL A 452 -10.55 69.10 21.70
CA VAL A 452 -9.20 68.78 22.18
C VAL A 452 -8.88 67.34 21.78
N GLU A 453 -7.75 67.13 21.12
CA GLU A 453 -7.30 65.78 20.75
C GLU A 453 -7.01 64.93 21.99
N THR A 454 -7.27 63.63 21.91
CA THR A 454 -7.15 62.69 23.02
C THR A 454 -6.79 61.28 22.55
N LEU A 455 -6.43 60.42 23.50
CA LEU A 455 -6.07 59.03 23.22
C LEU A 455 -7.32 58.22 22.83
N PRO A 456 -7.19 57.22 21.94
CA PRO A 456 -8.30 56.36 21.57
C PRO A 456 -8.83 55.53 22.75
N PRO A 457 -10.15 55.25 22.82
CA PRO A 457 -10.73 54.39 23.83
C PRO A 457 -10.34 52.91 23.60
N THR A 458 -10.39 52.11 24.67
CA THR A 458 -10.14 50.66 24.61
C THR A 458 -11.22 49.94 23.79
N VAL A 459 -10.81 49.12 22.82
CA VAL A 459 -11.71 48.35 21.95
C VAL A 459 -12.04 46.99 22.57
N MET A 460 -13.33 46.63 22.62
CA MET A 460 -13.77 45.30 23.06
C MET A 460 -13.38 44.23 22.02
N LYS A 461 -12.91 43.06 22.48
CA LYS A 461 -12.53 41.95 21.60
C LYS A 461 -13.57 40.83 21.66
N PRO A 462 -14.01 40.27 20.51
CA PRO A 462 -14.89 39.11 20.50
C PRO A 462 -14.14 37.87 21.03
N SER A 463 -14.84 37.02 21.78
CA SER A 463 -14.34 35.73 22.22
C SER A 463 -14.67 34.65 21.18
N ILE A 464 -13.65 34.11 20.51
CA ILE A 464 -13.83 33.06 19.49
C ILE A 464 -13.10 31.80 19.94
N LYS A 465 -13.78 30.65 19.85
CA LYS A 465 -13.16 29.32 19.97
C LYS A 465 -13.36 28.57 18.64
N PRO A 466 -12.30 28.02 18.02
CA PRO A 466 -12.44 27.24 16.79
C PRO A 466 -13.21 25.94 17.07
N SER A 467 -14.16 25.60 16.19
CA SER A 467 -15.04 24.42 16.33
C SER A 467 -14.66 23.25 15.42
N TRP A 468 -13.86 23.47 14.38
CA TRP A 468 -13.48 22.42 13.41
C TRP A 468 -12.17 21.71 13.77
N LYS A 469 -12.11 20.40 13.51
CA LYS A 469 -10.90 19.56 13.65
C LYS A 469 -10.73 18.68 12.41
N TYR A 470 -9.50 18.59 11.91
CA TYR A 470 -9.14 17.71 10.81
C TYR A 470 -9.25 16.22 11.20
N ILE A 471 -9.87 15.42 10.34
CA ILE A 471 -9.98 13.97 10.51
C ILE A 471 -9.00 13.29 9.54
N SER A 472 -8.00 12.61 10.10
CA SER A 472 -7.00 11.87 9.31
C SER A 472 -7.64 10.71 8.54
N PRO A 473 -7.24 10.46 7.28
CA PRO A 473 -7.72 9.33 6.47
C PRO A 473 -7.35 7.93 7.00
N GLY A 474 -6.68 7.82 8.16
CA GLY A 474 -6.45 6.54 8.84
C GLY A 474 -5.24 5.75 8.31
N ALA A 475 -5.37 4.42 8.30
CA ALA A 475 -4.33 3.40 8.12
C ALA A 475 -3.72 3.30 6.70
N LEU A 476 -3.56 4.43 6.01
CA LEU A 476 -3.14 4.47 4.60
C LEU A 476 -1.75 3.85 4.34
N ALA A 477 -0.87 3.87 5.34
CA ALA A 477 0.46 3.29 5.26
C ALA A 477 0.44 1.76 5.27
N THR A 478 -0.47 1.16 6.04
CA THR A 478 -0.54 -0.29 6.28
C THR A 478 -1.61 -1.00 5.47
N SER A 479 -2.57 -0.27 4.91
CA SER A 479 -3.77 -0.83 4.29
C SER A 479 -3.91 -0.33 2.85
N GLY A 480 -4.39 -1.19 1.94
CA GLY A 480 -4.60 -0.88 0.52
C GLY A 480 -5.39 -1.99 -0.18
N ILE A 481 -5.27 -2.15 -1.51
CA ILE A 481 -5.96 -3.23 -2.25
C ILE A 481 -5.27 -4.60 -2.14
N TYR A 482 -4.05 -4.66 -1.63
CA TYR A 482 -3.30 -5.89 -1.37
C TYR A 482 -2.91 -5.93 0.11
N SER A 483 -2.83 -7.14 0.66
CA SER A 483 -2.40 -7.32 2.06
C SER A 483 -0.87 -7.20 2.19
N GLN A 484 -0.38 -7.07 3.42
CA GLN A 484 1.06 -6.95 3.67
C GLN A 484 1.81 -8.24 3.31
N THR A 485 1.18 -9.41 3.53
CA THR A 485 1.74 -10.72 3.16
C THR A 485 1.88 -10.86 1.65
N ASP A 486 0.90 -10.36 0.90
CA ASP A 486 0.89 -10.37 -0.56
C ASP A 486 2.08 -9.57 -1.13
N LEU A 487 2.34 -8.38 -0.54
CA LEU A 487 3.44 -7.51 -0.93
C LEU A 487 4.80 -8.10 -0.56
N GLU A 488 4.89 -8.81 0.57
CA GLU A 488 6.10 -9.51 0.99
C GLU A 488 6.44 -10.67 0.05
N GLU A 489 5.44 -11.47 -0.35
CA GLU A 489 5.62 -12.55 -1.31
C GLU A 489 6.08 -12.02 -2.69
N LEU A 490 5.49 -10.92 -3.18
CA LEU A 490 5.96 -10.26 -4.41
C LEU A 490 7.40 -9.77 -4.29
N LYS A 491 7.75 -9.15 -3.16
CA LYS A 491 9.12 -8.67 -2.92
C LYS A 491 10.11 -9.84 -2.95
N ASP A 492 9.80 -10.93 -2.28
CA ASP A 492 10.66 -12.12 -2.26
C ASP A 492 10.78 -12.75 -3.65
N HIS A 493 9.69 -12.78 -4.43
CA HIS A 493 9.69 -13.23 -5.82
C HIS A 493 10.59 -12.38 -6.73
N ILE A 494 10.52 -11.05 -6.63
CA ILE A 494 11.34 -10.12 -7.41
C ILE A 494 12.82 -10.20 -7.00
N MET A 495 13.09 -10.33 -5.69
CA MET A 495 14.45 -10.34 -5.16
C MET A 495 15.18 -11.66 -5.41
N PHE A 496 14.45 -12.79 -5.45
CA PHE A 496 15.07 -14.11 -5.56
C PHE A 496 16.00 -14.27 -6.79
N PRO A 497 15.63 -13.89 -8.03
CA PRO A 497 16.52 -13.94 -9.17
C PRO A 497 17.79 -13.08 -9.02
N ALA A 498 17.70 -11.93 -8.36
CA ALA A 498 18.82 -11.04 -8.12
C ALA A 498 19.77 -11.58 -7.03
N GLU A 499 19.23 -12.25 -6.01
CA GLU A 499 20.00 -12.82 -4.91
C GLU A 499 20.61 -14.19 -5.24
N ARG A 500 19.97 -14.97 -6.13
CA ARG A 500 20.40 -16.33 -6.50
C ARG A 500 21.90 -16.44 -6.84
N PRO A 501 22.50 -15.59 -7.69
CA PRO A 501 23.93 -15.68 -8.01
C PRO A 501 24.82 -15.46 -6.79
N ALA A 502 24.46 -14.53 -5.90
CA ALA A 502 25.21 -14.26 -4.68
C ALA A 502 25.10 -15.43 -3.68
N ILE A 503 23.92 -16.04 -3.56
CA ILE A 503 23.70 -17.24 -2.76
C ILE A 503 24.56 -18.40 -3.31
N LEU A 504 24.51 -18.66 -4.63
CA LEU A 504 25.30 -19.72 -5.26
C LEU A 504 26.81 -19.49 -5.11
N ASN A 505 27.29 -18.26 -5.25
CA ASN A 505 28.70 -17.92 -5.04
C ASN A 505 29.10 -18.12 -3.57
N THR A 506 28.24 -17.76 -2.62
CA THR A 506 28.49 -17.97 -1.19
C THR A 506 28.53 -19.47 -0.86
N MET A 507 27.62 -20.28 -1.42
CA MET A 507 27.67 -21.74 -1.31
C MET A 507 28.97 -22.32 -1.88
N ALA A 508 29.37 -21.88 -3.09
CA ALA A 508 30.62 -22.31 -3.69
C ALA A 508 31.83 -21.97 -2.81
N ARG A 509 31.86 -20.77 -2.20
CA ARG A 509 32.90 -20.38 -1.23
C ARG A 509 32.91 -21.28 0.01
N GLY A 510 31.74 -21.64 0.54
CA GLY A 510 31.63 -22.57 1.68
C GLY A 510 32.14 -23.96 1.35
N ILE A 511 31.83 -24.49 0.16
CA ILE A 511 32.34 -25.78 -0.33
C ILE A 511 33.86 -25.76 -0.47
N LEU A 512 34.44 -24.63 -0.89
CA LEU A 512 35.88 -24.43 -0.99
C LEU A 512 36.57 -24.22 0.38
N GLY A 513 35.82 -24.27 1.50
CA GLY A 513 36.35 -24.14 2.85
C GLY A 513 36.61 -22.70 3.28
N HIS A 514 36.11 -21.70 2.53
CA HIS A 514 36.14 -20.32 2.97
C HIS A 514 35.06 -20.04 4.02
N SER A 515 35.32 -19.11 4.94
CA SER A 515 34.30 -18.63 5.86
C SER A 515 33.17 -17.93 5.11
N THR A 516 31.93 -18.28 5.45
CA THR A 516 30.73 -17.72 4.85
C THR A 516 29.85 -17.13 5.93
N VAL A 517 29.36 -15.91 5.72
CA VAL A 517 28.31 -15.30 6.54
C VAL A 517 27.06 -15.26 5.66
N MET A 518 26.07 -16.12 5.97
CA MET A 518 24.75 -16.09 5.34
C MET A 518 23.83 -15.30 6.24
N ASN A 519 23.39 -14.12 5.81
CA ASN A 519 22.37 -13.36 6.52
C ASN A 519 21.00 -13.94 6.14
N GLY A 520 20.35 -14.64 7.08
CA GLY A 520 18.97 -15.13 6.92
C GLY A 520 18.79 -16.50 6.25
N GLY A 521 19.87 -17.14 5.78
CA GLY A 521 19.84 -18.49 5.21
C GLY A 521 20.59 -19.50 6.07
N SER A 522 20.04 -20.70 6.28
CA SER A 522 20.73 -21.78 6.99
C SER A 522 21.22 -22.87 6.04
N LEU A 523 22.52 -23.19 6.12
CA LEU A 523 23.11 -24.33 5.41
C LEU A 523 22.56 -25.67 5.92
N SER A 524 21.97 -25.71 7.13
CA SER A 524 21.36 -26.92 7.71
C SER A 524 20.23 -27.48 6.85
N ASN A 525 19.52 -26.63 6.10
CA ASN A 525 18.37 -27.04 5.29
C ASN A 525 18.80 -27.67 3.94
N LEU A 526 20.10 -27.65 3.62
CA LEU A 526 20.66 -28.25 2.39
C LEU A 526 21.26 -29.64 2.64
N ILE A 527 21.50 -30.01 3.89
CA ILE A 527 22.09 -31.29 4.26
C ILE A 527 21.00 -32.11 4.94
N ASP A 528 20.53 -33.14 4.25
CA ASP A 528 19.54 -34.07 4.79
C ASP A 528 20.05 -34.71 6.08
N GLU A 529 19.18 -34.78 7.09
CA GLU A 529 19.53 -35.24 8.45
C GLU A 529 20.06 -36.68 8.42
N ALA A 530 19.53 -37.51 7.50
CA ALA A 530 20.02 -38.86 7.24
C ALA A 530 21.47 -38.91 6.73
N SER A 531 21.95 -37.87 6.04
CA SER A 531 23.33 -37.79 5.58
C SER A 531 24.29 -37.48 6.73
N ILE A 532 23.88 -36.60 7.66
CA ILE A 532 24.64 -36.29 8.87
C ILE A 532 24.72 -37.53 9.77
N GLU A 533 23.60 -38.24 9.95
CA GLU A 533 23.55 -39.45 10.76
C GLU A 533 24.47 -40.56 10.19
N ARG A 534 24.50 -40.74 8.86
CA ARG A 534 25.42 -41.68 8.22
C ARG A 534 26.89 -41.31 8.40
N ILE A 535 27.23 -40.03 8.30
CA ILE A 535 28.58 -39.54 8.55
C ILE A 535 28.96 -39.80 10.01
N ALA A 536 28.07 -39.48 10.96
CA ALA A 536 28.26 -39.71 12.39
C ALA A 536 28.46 -41.20 12.71
N ILE A 537 27.60 -42.09 12.19
CA ILE A 537 27.71 -43.54 12.38
C ILE A 537 29.03 -44.07 11.79
N SER A 538 29.43 -43.59 10.61
CA SER A 538 30.67 -44.05 9.97
C SER A 538 31.93 -43.60 10.73
N ALA A 539 31.93 -42.36 11.23
CA ALA A 539 33.00 -41.80 12.04
C ALA A 539 33.06 -42.52 13.40
N TRP A 540 31.90 -42.74 14.03
CA TRP A 540 31.77 -43.47 15.28
C TRP A 540 32.27 -44.90 15.15
N LYS A 541 31.88 -45.62 14.08
CA LYS A 541 32.36 -46.98 13.80
C LYS A 541 33.87 -47.02 13.64
N LYS A 542 34.48 -46.07 12.91
CA LYS A 542 35.95 -45.97 12.77
C LYS A 542 36.64 -45.67 14.10
N PHE A 543 36.08 -44.77 14.91
CA PHE A 543 36.61 -44.43 16.22
C PHE A 543 36.54 -45.62 17.19
N TRP A 544 35.38 -46.28 17.26
CA TRP A 544 35.14 -47.41 18.14
C TRP A 544 36.01 -48.61 17.79
N ASN A 545 36.26 -48.87 16.49
CA ASN A 545 37.14 -49.96 16.08
C ASN A 545 38.58 -49.75 16.55
N LYS A 546 39.07 -48.50 16.58
CA LYS A 546 40.38 -48.18 17.17
C LYS A 546 40.40 -48.35 18.68
N PHE A 547 39.29 -48.02 19.35
CA PHE A 547 39.17 -48.17 20.80
C PHE A 547 39.13 -49.65 21.24
N LEU A 548 38.47 -50.52 20.48
CA LEU A 548 38.44 -51.96 20.72
C LEU A 548 39.82 -52.61 20.60
N ILE A 549 40.65 -52.16 19.66
CA ILE A 549 42.04 -52.63 19.53
C ILE A 549 42.85 -52.26 20.79
N PHE A 550 42.69 -51.03 21.29
CA PHE A 550 43.31 -50.60 22.54
C PHE A 550 42.81 -51.41 23.75
N GLY A 551 41.50 -51.70 23.80
CA GLY A 551 40.86 -52.54 24.82
C GLY A 551 41.40 -53.98 24.86
N ASN A 552 41.57 -54.62 23.71
CA ASN A 552 42.13 -55.98 23.65
C ASN A 552 43.60 -56.05 24.09
N ILE A 553 44.41 -55.06 23.72
CA ILE A 553 45.83 -55.00 24.14
C ILE A 553 45.95 -54.81 25.66
N SER A 554 45.15 -53.90 26.21
CA SER A 554 45.14 -53.63 27.66
C SER A 554 44.61 -54.82 28.48
N ALA A 555 43.55 -55.50 28.02
CA ALA A 555 43.05 -56.71 28.65
C ALA A 555 44.08 -57.84 28.65
N GLY A 556 44.84 -58.02 27.57
CA GLY A 556 45.94 -58.98 27.48
C GLY A 556 47.04 -58.72 28.51
N LEU A 557 47.45 -57.45 28.66
CA LEU A 557 48.46 -57.05 29.66
C LEU A 557 47.99 -57.26 31.10
N ILE A 558 46.73 -56.94 31.41
CA ILE A 558 46.14 -57.18 32.73
C ILE A 558 46.04 -58.69 33.02
N GLY A 559 45.67 -59.49 32.02
CA GLY A 559 45.64 -60.96 32.15
C GLY A 559 47.01 -61.54 32.50
N ILE A 560 48.07 -61.10 31.82
CA ILE A 560 49.46 -61.51 32.12
C ILE A 560 49.84 -61.09 33.55
N TYR A 561 49.51 -59.86 33.96
CA TYR A 561 49.79 -59.37 35.31
C TYR A 561 49.07 -60.20 36.39
N LEU A 562 47.81 -60.57 36.17
CA LEU A 562 47.05 -61.41 37.10
C LEU A 562 47.63 -62.83 37.20
N ILE A 563 48.02 -63.44 36.07
CA ILE A 563 48.68 -64.76 36.07
C ILE A 563 49.99 -64.71 36.87
N ALA A 564 50.81 -63.68 36.66
CA ALA A 564 52.04 -63.49 37.43
C ALA A 564 51.77 -63.35 38.94
N ARG A 565 50.70 -62.64 39.31
CA ARG A 565 50.25 -62.53 40.72
C ARG A 565 49.79 -63.86 41.31
N VAL A 566 49.06 -64.68 40.55
CA VAL A 566 48.60 -66.01 41.00
C VAL A 566 49.78 -66.95 41.21
N ILE A 567 50.76 -66.96 40.29
CA ILE A 567 51.98 -67.76 40.44
C ILE A 567 52.75 -67.34 41.70
N LYS A 568 52.90 -66.04 41.95
CA LYS A 568 53.51 -65.53 43.19
C LYS A 568 52.78 -66.03 44.43
N LEU A 569 51.45 -65.99 44.43
CA LEU A 569 50.63 -66.40 45.57
C LEU A 569 50.75 -67.90 45.86
N LEU A 570 50.80 -68.73 44.81
CA LEU A 570 51.06 -70.17 44.95
C LEU A 570 52.45 -70.45 45.53
N LEU A 571 53.48 -69.74 45.04
CA LEU A 571 54.85 -69.86 45.58
C LEU A 571 54.91 -69.43 47.05
N ASP A 572 54.30 -68.30 47.41
CA ASP A 572 54.23 -67.83 48.80
C ASP A 572 53.51 -68.85 49.69
N THR A 573 52.44 -69.48 49.19
CA THR A 573 51.70 -70.52 49.93
C THR A 573 52.54 -71.78 50.13
N PHE A 574 53.31 -72.20 49.13
CA PHE A 574 54.24 -73.32 49.25
C PHE A 574 55.38 -73.03 50.24
N VAL A 575 55.94 -71.81 50.22
CA VAL A 575 57.00 -71.41 51.15
C VAL A 575 56.48 -71.34 52.58
N HIS A 576 55.29 -70.75 52.81
CA HIS A 576 54.69 -70.71 54.15
C HIS A 576 54.23 -72.09 54.63
N GLY A 577 53.74 -72.94 53.72
CA GLY A 577 53.40 -74.33 54.03
C GLY A 577 54.63 -75.16 54.40
N TYR A 578 55.74 -74.99 53.67
CA TYR A 578 57.02 -75.61 54.01
C TYR A 578 57.55 -75.10 55.35
N ALA A 579 57.49 -73.79 55.60
CA ALA A 579 57.88 -73.21 56.88
C ALA A 579 57.04 -73.75 58.05
N LEU A 580 55.72 -73.88 57.89
CA LEU A 580 54.85 -74.45 58.93
C LEU A 580 55.17 -75.93 59.20
N HIS A 581 55.38 -76.74 58.15
CA HIS A 581 55.76 -78.15 58.28
C HIS A 581 57.13 -78.30 58.97
N THR A 582 58.09 -77.41 58.71
CA THR A 582 59.40 -77.46 59.38
C THR A 582 59.34 -77.07 60.86
N VAL A 583 58.34 -76.31 61.30
CA VAL A 583 58.22 -75.82 62.68
C VAL A 583 57.26 -76.67 63.53
N TYR A 584 56.20 -77.23 62.94
CA TYR A 584 55.15 -77.94 63.68
C TYR A 584 54.94 -79.40 63.31
N GLY A 585 55.75 -79.94 62.39
CA GLY A 585 55.66 -81.34 61.93
C GLY A 585 55.02 -81.46 60.58
#